data_AF-T1BW94-F1
#
_entry.id   AF-T1BW94-F1
#
_cell.length_a   1.000
_cell.length_b   1.000
_cell.length_c   1.000
_cell.angle_alpha   90.00
_cell.angle_beta   90.00
_cell.angle_gamma   90.00
#
_symmetry.space_group_name_H-M   'P 1'
#
loop_
_entity.id
_entity.type
_entity.pdbx_description
1 polymer ?
#
loop_
_entity_poly.entity_id
_entity_poly.type
_entity_poly.pdbx_seq_one_letter_code
_entity_poly.pdbx_strand_id
1 'polypeptide(L)' 'MRKSILALAALLAFGLAGAAQAGKPVNVNRADAATLADSLDGIGLTKAQAIIAWRTQHGGFKRAEDL' A
#
# COMPACT_ATOMS: atom_id res chain seq x y z
N MET A 1 -43.61 1.45 17.73
CA MET A 1 -42.46 1.02 18.56
C MET A 1 -41.71 -0.22 18.03
N ARG A 2 -42.24 -1.03 17.08
CA ARG A 2 -41.55 -2.22 16.54
C ARG A 2 -40.85 -2.05 15.18
N LYS A 3 -41.01 -0.90 14.50
CA LYS A 3 -40.34 -0.61 13.22
C LYS A 3 -39.00 0.13 13.39
N SER A 4 -38.75 0.71 14.57
CA SER A 4 -37.54 1.48 14.88
C SER A 4 -36.33 0.61 15.25
N ILE A 5 -36.54 -0.68 15.54
CA ILE A 5 -35.47 -1.63 15.89
C ILE A 5 -34.76 -2.15 14.64
N LEU A 6 -35.42 -2.14 13.47
CA LEU A 6 -34.82 -2.56 12.20
C LEU A 6 -33.88 -1.50 11.59
N ALA A 7 -34.01 -0.23 11.99
CA ALA A 7 -33.12 0.84 11.52
C ALA A 7 -31.79 0.92 12.29
N LEU A 8 -31.72 0.35 13.50
CA LEU A 8 -30.52 0.38 14.34
C LEU A 8 -29.51 -0.73 13.98
N ALA A 9 -29.96 -1.79 13.30
CA ALA A 9 -29.11 -2.91 12.89
C ALA A 9 -28.30 -2.64 11.61
N ALA A 10 -28.74 -1.74 10.73
CA ALA A 10 -28.09 -1.48 9.45
C ALA A 10 -26.91 -0.48 9.55
N LEU A 11 -26.84 0.33 10.61
CA LEU A 11 -25.71 1.24 10.88
C LEU A 11 -24.48 0.52 11.44
N LEU A 12 -24.60 -0.75 11.85
CA LEU A 12 -23.48 -1.55 12.36
C LEU A 12 -22.67 -2.24 11.26
N ALA A 13 -23.11 -2.17 9.99
CA ALA A 13 -22.47 -2.86 8.87
C ALA A 13 -21.42 -2.02 8.12
N PHE A 14 -21.23 -0.74 8.47
CA PHE A 14 -20.27 0.15 7.80
C PHE A 14 -18.92 0.30 8.52
N GLY A 15 -18.75 -0.40 9.65
CA GLY A 15 -17.59 -0.24 10.55
C GLY A 15 -16.34 -1.05 10.18
N LEU A 16 -16.33 -1.82 9.08
CA LEU A 16 -15.12 -2.44 8.54
C LEU A 16 -14.51 -1.57 7.43
N ALA A 17 -14.36 -0.27 7.68
CA ALA A 17 -13.43 0.54 6.92
C ALA A 17 -12.04 -0.07 7.14
N GLY A 18 -11.51 -0.69 6.07
CA GLY A 18 -10.35 -1.56 6.09
C GLY A 18 -9.20 -0.99 6.91
N ALA A 19 -8.70 -1.80 7.86
CA ALA A 19 -7.41 -1.56 8.45
C ALA A 19 -6.39 -1.49 7.31
N ALA A 20 -5.92 -0.29 6.99
CA ALA A 20 -4.85 -0.09 6.03
C ALA A 20 -3.63 -0.84 6.56
N GLN A 21 -3.34 -1.98 5.95
CA GLN A 21 -2.21 -2.79 6.31
C GLN A 21 -0.98 -2.07 5.74
N ALA A 22 -0.39 -1.16 6.53
CA ALA A 22 0.84 -0.52 6.14
C ALA A 22 1.87 -1.61 5.83
N GLY A 23 2.34 -1.64 4.57
CA GLY A 23 3.33 -2.61 4.11
C GLY A 23 4.57 -2.62 5.00
N LYS A 24 5.27 -3.75 5.04
CA LYS A 24 6.51 -3.87 5.83
C LYS A 24 7.53 -2.84 5.32
N PRO A 25 8.30 -2.18 6.22
CA PRO A 25 9.35 -1.28 5.79
C PRO A 25 10.32 -1.98 4.83
N VAL A 26 10.55 -1.39 3.66
CA VAL A 26 11.42 -1.94 2.62
C VAL A 26 12.49 -0.92 2.21
N ASN A 27 13.71 -1.41 1.97
CA ASN A 27 14.79 -0.57 1.46
C ASN A 27 14.73 -0.50 -0.08
N VAL A 28 14.20 0.62 -0.60
CA VAL A 28 14.03 0.84 -2.06
C VAL A 28 15.31 0.91 -2.86
N ASN A 29 16.47 1.07 -2.20
CA ASN A 29 17.78 1.06 -2.86
C ASN A 29 18.41 -0.33 -2.94
N ARG A 30 17.85 -1.34 -2.26
CA ARG A 30 18.42 -2.69 -2.20
C ARG A 30 17.46 -3.80 -2.57
N ALA A 31 16.18 -3.66 -2.22
CA ALA A 31 15.19 -4.69 -2.47
C ALA A 31 15.04 -5.02 -3.97
N ASP A 32 14.69 -6.27 -4.26
CA ASP A 32 14.34 -6.71 -5.61
C ASP A 32 12.90 -6.35 -5.98
N ALA A 33 12.51 -6.59 -7.23
CA ALA A 33 11.23 -6.13 -7.76
C ALA A 33 10.05 -6.84 -7.07
N ALA A 34 10.20 -8.11 -6.72
CA ALA A 34 9.16 -8.88 -6.05
C ALA A 34 8.91 -8.35 -4.63
N THR A 35 9.99 -8.11 -3.88
CA THR A 35 9.92 -7.57 -2.51
C THR A 35 9.33 -6.16 -2.51
N LEU A 36 9.70 -5.31 -3.47
CA LEU A 36 9.13 -3.98 -3.63
C LEU A 36 7.63 -4.03 -3.95
N ALA A 37 7.21 -4.93 -4.82
CA ALA A 37 5.81 -5.05 -5.20
C ALA A 37 4.92 -5.60 -4.08
N ASP A 38 5.47 -6.45 -3.22
CA ASP A 38 4.77 -6.97 -2.03
C ASP A 38 4.68 -5.92 -0.91
N SER A 39 5.72 -5.08 -0.77
CA SER A 39 5.83 -4.17 0.38
C SER A 39 5.26 -2.77 0.14
N LEU A 40 5.10 -2.32 -1.11
CA LEU A 40 4.67 -0.96 -1.43
C LEU A 40 3.24 -0.94 -1.99
N ASP A 41 2.35 -0.24 -1.28
CA ASP A 41 0.96 -0.08 -1.69
C ASP A 41 0.84 0.59 -3.06
N GLY A 42 0.11 -0.03 -3.98
CA GLY A 42 -0.12 0.49 -5.34
C GLY A 42 1.08 0.35 -6.29
N ILE A 43 2.15 -0.32 -5.87
CA ILE A 43 3.32 -0.63 -6.69
C ILE A 43 3.27 -2.11 -7.07
N GLY A 44 2.75 -2.42 -8.26
CA GLY A 44 2.87 -3.76 -8.83
C GLY A 44 4.26 -4.03 -9.42
N LEU A 45 4.50 -5.27 -9.86
CA LEU A 45 5.79 -5.73 -10.39
C LEU A 45 6.38 -4.80 -11.49
N THR A 46 5.54 -4.29 -12.40
CA THR A 46 5.98 -3.38 -13.47
C THR A 46 6.55 -2.07 -12.93
N LYS A 47 5.91 -1.46 -11.93
CA LYS A 47 6.40 -0.23 -11.30
C LYS A 47 7.64 -0.52 -10.46
N ALA A 48 7.68 -1.65 -9.76
CA ALA A 48 8.87 -2.08 -9.02
C ALA A 48 10.10 -2.26 -9.93
N GLN A 49 9.92 -2.83 -11.13
CA GLN A 49 10.97 -2.92 -12.13
C GLN A 49 11.43 -1.53 -12.61
N ALA A 50 10.51 -0.58 -12.78
CA ALA A 50 10.86 0.80 -13.14
C ALA A 50 11.69 1.49 -12.05
N ILE A 51 11.37 1.26 -10.77
CA ILE A 51 12.16 1.76 -9.62
C ILE A 51 13.59 1.23 -9.69
N ILE A 52 13.77 -0.07 -9.96
CA ILE A 52 15.10 -0.67 -10.11
C ILE A 52 15.84 -0.08 -11.31
N ALA A 53 15.19 0.01 -12.46
CA ALA A 53 15.79 0.59 -13.66
C ALA A 53 16.22 2.05 -13.44
N TRP A 54 15.41 2.82 -12.71
CA TRP A 54 15.71 4.20 -12.38
C TRP A 54 16.93 4.30 -11.47
N ARG A 55 16.97 3.55 -10.34
CA ARG A 55 18.11 3.61 -9.41
C ARG A 55 19.41 3.07 -10.00
N THR A 56 19.32 2.13 -10.95
CA THR A 56 20.49 1.63 -11.68
C THR A 56 21.08 2.69 -12.61
N GLN A 57 20.24 3.56 -13.20
CA GLN A 57 20.69 4.59 -14.14
C GLN A 57 21.08 5.91 -13.46
N HIS A 58 20.40 6.28 -12.37
CA HIS A 58 20.54 7.60 -11.74
C HIS A 58 21.23 7.54 -10.37
N GLY A 59 21.47 6.35 -9.84
CA GLY A 59 21.87 6.13 -8.45
C GLY A 59 20.66 6.00 -7.52
N GLY A 60 20.92 5.65 -6.26
CA GLY A 60 19.87 5.42 -5.26
C GLY A 60 19.06 6.67 -4.89
N PHE A 61 17.83 6.46 -4.43
CA PHE A 61 16.96 7.49 -3.86
C PHE A 61 17.55 8.02 -2.55
N LYS A 62 17.56 9.34 -2.37
CA LYS A 62 18.11 10.00 -1.18
C LYS A 62 17.04 10.26 -0.13
N ARG A 63 15.80 10.46 -0.56
CA ARG A 63 14.64 10.69 0.29
C ARG A 63 13.42 9.94 -0.24
N ALA A 64 12.41 9.77 0.60
CA ALA A 64 11.19 9.07 0.23
C ALA A 64 10.39 9.81 -0.85
N GLU A 65 10.44 11.14 -0.88
CA GLU A 65 9.74 11.97 -1.86
C GLU A 65 10.35 11.92 -3.27
N ASP A 66 11.55 11.32 -3.40
CA ASP A 66 12.22 11.16 -4.68
C ASP A 66 11.71 9.91 -5.45
N LEU A 67 10.90 9.06 -4.79
CA LEU A 67 10.32 7.81 -5.30
C LEU A 67 8.95 8.02 -5.95
#